data_AF-A0A7S1IBQ0-F1
#
_entry.id   AF-A0A7S1IBQ0-F1
#
_cell.length_a   1.000
_cell.length_b   1.000
_cell.length_c   1.000
_cell.angle_alpha   90.00
_cell.angle_beta   90.00
_cell.angle_gamma   90.00
#
_symmetry.space_group_name_H-M   'P 1'
#
loop_
_entity.id
_entity.type
_entity.pdbx_description
1 polymer ?
#
loop_
_entity_poly.entity_id
_entity_poly.type
_entity_poly.pdbx_seq_one_letter_code
_entity_poly.pdbx_strand_id
1 'polypeptide(L)'
;MTASHVHDHEEAFKDLGEKPLLRREFPEALFIEDIWEKVKDKCTMNELQLMVYANAEHLLSVQGGNSNFMAFFGRNNIIYNKGGPETCCARWSAFSWYTRFGNSNVTVVRTFESLIEVINVRYNVTVQLLNGHRVTTQPGPMVGIRGRTLADPEPSP
;
A
#
# COMPACT_ATOMS: atom_id res chain seq x y z
N MET A 1 6.87 19.96 -28.70
CA MET A 1 5.76 19.89 -27.74
C MET A 1 6.40 19.70 -26.36
N THR A 2 6.62 20.79 -25.63
CA THR A 2 7.34 20.80 -24.35
C THR A 2 6.38 20.36 -23.24
N ALA A 3 6.73 19.29 -22.53
CA ALA A 3 6.01 18.85 -21.34
C ALA A 3 5.98 20.00 -20.34
N SER A 4 4.79 20.53 -20.07
CA SER A 4 4.55 21.50 -19.00
C SER A 4 5.00 20.86 -17.69
N HIS A 5 5.91 21.51 -16.99
CA HIS A 5 6.32 21.14 -15.65
C HIS A 5 5.06 21.16 -14.77
N VAL A 6 4.54 19.98 -14.46
CA VAL A 6 3.58 19.82 -13.37
C VAL A 6 4.36 20.14 -12.11
N HIS A 7 4.04 21.26 -11.47
CA HIS A 7 4.55 21.56 -10.14
C HIS A 7 3.97 20.51 -9.19
N ASP A 8 4.77 19.51 -8.85
CA ASP A 8 4.46 18.60 -7.76
C ASP A 8 4.49 19.40 -6.44
N HIS A 9 3.55 19.13 -5.54
CA HIS A 9 3.45 19.77 -4.23
C HIS A 9 4.45 19.19 -3.22
N GLU A 10 5.45 18.44 -3.69
CA GLU A 10 6.64 18.04 -2.92
C GLU A 10 7.50 19.28 -2.59
N GLU A 11 6.97 20.16 -1.73
CA GLU A 11 7.73 21.25 -1.15
C GLU A 11 8.90 20.69 -0.34
N ALA A 12 10.10 20.86 -0.90
CA ALA A 12 11.41 20.56 -0.34
C ALA A 12 11.65 19.08 0.01
N PHE A 13 12.55 18.45 -0.76
CA PHE A 13 13.34 17.27 -0.38
C PHE A 13 14.04 17.51 0.97
N LYS A 14 13.30 17.37 2.08
CA LYS A 14 13.88 17.20 3.40
C LYS A 14 14.20 15.72 3.52
N ASP A 15 15.49 15.39 3.47
CA ASP A 15 15.95 14.09 3.94
C ASP A 15 15.55 13.97 5.42
N LEU A 16 14.61 13.08 5.72
CA LEU A 16 14.12 12.83 7.07
C LEU A 16 14.96 11.75 7.77
N GLY A 17 16.02 11.26 7.11
CA GLY A 17 16.84 10.16 7.62
C GLY A 17 16.08 8.84 7.69
N GLU A 18 14.98 8.70 6.93
CA GLU A 18 14.12 7.53 6.97
C GLU A 18 14.82 6.28 6.43
N LYS A 19 15.62 6.40 5.36
CA LYS A 19 16.35 5.24 4.81
C LYS A 19 17.40 4.71 5.80
N PRO A 20 18.30 5.53 6.40
CA PRO A 20 19.19 5.06 7.46
C PRO A 20 18.45 4.44 8.65
N LEU A 21 17.36 5.06 9.11
CA LEU A 21 16.55 4.54 10.22
C LEU A 21 15.98 3.16 9.90
N LEU A 22 15.33 3.01 8.75
CA LEU A 22 14.71 1.76 8.32
C LEU A 22 15.75 0.65 8.13
N ARG A 23 16.92 0.94 7.55
CA ARG A 23 18.00 -0.05 7.43
C ARG A 23 18.53 -0.53 8.78
N ARG A 24 18.53 0.35 9.79
CA ARG A 24 18.98 0.01 11.15
C ARG A 24 17.93 -0.81 11.90
N GLU A 25 16.67 -0.40 11.85
CA GLU A 25 15.59 -1.03 12.62
C GLU A 25 15.04 -2.31 11.95
N PHE A 26 15.08 -2.38 10.61
CA PHE A 26 14.53 -3.47 9.79
C PHE A 26 15.56 -3.90 8.72
N PRO A 27 16.69 -4.51 9.12
CA PRO A 27 17.76 -4.91 8.18
C PRO A 27 17.32 -5.93 7.13
N GLU A 28 16.22 -6.65 7.36
CA GLU A 28 15.60 -7.57 6.42
C GLU A 28 14.81 -6.87 5.30
N ALA A 29 14.46 -5.59 5.48
CA ALA A 29 13.73 -4.82 4.48
C ALA A 29 14.65 -4.49 3.30
N LEU A 30 14.24 -4.93 2.11
CA LEU A 30 14.93 -4.60 0.86
C LEU A 30 14.39 -3.31 0.29
N PHE A 31 15.30 -2.41 -0.08
CA PHE A 31 14.97 -1.22 -0.85
C PHE A 31 15.05 -1.54 -2.33
N ILE A 32 14.18 -0.93 -3.15
CA ILE A 32 14.19 -1.20 -4.59
C ILE A 32 15.54 -0.81 -5.22
N GLU A 33 16.22 0.19 -4.67
CA GLU A 33 17.57 0.60 -5.04
C GLU A 33 18.61 -0.51 -4.81
N ASP A 34 18.45 -1.31 -3.75
CA ASP A 34 19.35 -2.44 -3.46
C ASP A 34 19.24 -3.53 -4.52
N ILE A 35 18.04 -3.69 -5.09
CA ILE A 35 17.77 -4.63 -6.17
C ILE A 35 18.25 -4.03 -7.49
N TRP A 36 17.94 -2.74 -7.73
CA TRP A 36 18.32 -2.00 -8.94
C TRP A 36 19.81 -2.09 -9.22
N GLU A 37 20.66 -1.83 -8.23
CA GLU A 37 22.12 -1.89 -8.39
C GLU A 37 22.62 -3.26 -8.88
N LYS A 38 21.87 -4.34 -8.62
CA LYS A 38 22.22 -5.71 -9.02
C LYS A 38 21.69 -6.09 -10.41
N VAL A 39 20.70 -5.36 -10.94
CA VAL A 39 19.96 -5.76 -12.15
C VAL A 39 19.84 -4.66 -13.21
N LYS A 40 20.42 -3.48 -12.97
CA LYS A 40 20.34 -2.32 -13.86
C LYS A 40 20.87 -2.54 -15.28
N ASP A 41 21.78 -3.50 -15.46
CA ASP A 41 22.30 -3.87 -16.77
C ASP A 41 21.38 -4.88 -17.52
N LYS A 42 20.32 -5.37 -16.86
CA LYS A 42 19.42 -6.43 -17.38
C LYS A 42 18.00 -5.93 -17.65
N CYS A 43 17.57 -4.90 -16.96
CA CYS A 43 16.23 -4.33 -17.10
C CYS A 43 16.26 -2.85 -16.74
N THR A 44 15.20 -2.15 -17.14
CA THR A 44 14.93 -0.77 -16.76
C THR A 44 14.28 -0.69 -15.37
N MET A 45 14.31 0.49 -14.74
CA MET A 45 13.63 0.71 -13.45
C MET A 45 12.13 0.39 -13.52
N ASN A 46 11.48 0.70 -14.65
CA ASN A 46 10.06 0.41 -14.85
C ASN A 46 9.80 -1.10 -14.89
N GLU A 47 10.63 -1.84 -15.61
CA GLU A 47 10.55 -3.31 -15.65
C GLU A 47 10.81 -3.92 -14.26
N LEU A 48 11.77 -3.37 -13.50
CA LEU A 48 12.02 -3.80 -12.13
C LEU A 48 10.79 -3.56 -11.23
N GLN A 49 10.17 -2.37 -11.29
CA GLN A 49 8.95 -2.08 -10.53
C GLN A 49 7.81 -3.05 -10.89
N LEU A 50 7.61 -3.33 -12.18
CA LEU A 50 6.64 -4.31 -12.65
C LEU A 50 6.91 -5.70 -12.07
N MET A 51 8.16 -6.16 -12.10
CA MET A 51 8.55 -7.46 -11.54
C MET A 51 8.33 -7.53 -10.03
N VAL A 52 8.66 -6.47 -9.29
CA VAL A 52 8.44 -6.40 -7.83
C VAL A 52 6.95 -6.50 -7.52
N TYR A 53 6.11 -5.70 -8.18
CA TYR A 53 4.66 -5.71 -7.91
C TYR A 53 3.99 -7.02 -8.34
N ALA A 54 4.43 -7.64 -9.43
CA ALA A 54 3.90 -8.94 -9.87
C ALA A 54 4.18 -10.07 -8.87
N ASN A 55 5.33 -10.02 -8.19
CA ASN A 55 5.78 -11.05 -7.26
C ASN A 55 5.42 -10.78 -5.79
N ALA A 56 5.04 -9.56 -5.42
CA ALA A 56 4.60 -9.24 -4.06
C ALA A 56 3.25 -9.91 -3.76
N GLU A 57 3.05 -10.56 -2.61
CA GLU A 57 1.75 -11.14 -2.23
C GLU A 57 0.80 -10.10 -1.61
N HIS A 58 1.39 -9.11 -0.95
CA HIS A 58 0.71 -8.08 -0.18
C HIS A 58 1.24 -6.72 -0.60
N LEU A 59 0.33 -5.79 -0.88
CA LEU A 59 0.65 -4.45 -1.35
C LEU A 59 0.13 -3.43 -0.34
N LEU A 60 0.98 -2.51 0.06
CA LEU A 60 0.66 -1.36 0.89
C LEU A 60 1.21 -0.11 0.21
N SER A 61 0.35 0.88 0.01
CA SER A 61 0.71 2.14 -0.64
C SER A 61 0.14 3.33 0.12
N VAL A 62 0.77 4.49 -0.03
CA VAL A 62 0.15 5.78 0.29
C VAL A 62 -0.60 6.30 -0.93
N GLN A 63 -1.51 7.25 -0.73
CA GLN A 63 -2.19 7.92 -1.85
C GLN A 63 -1.18 8.51 -2.84
N GLY A 64 -1.37 8.25 -4.13
CA GLY A 64 -0.50 8.70 -5.22
C GLY A 64 -0.52 7.74 -6.41
N GLY A 65 0.23 8.05 -7.47
CA GLY A 65 0.22 7.28 -8.73
C GLY A 65 0.57 5.80 -8.57
N ASN A 66 1.47 5.46 -7.63
CA ASN A 66 1.86 4.08 -7.35
C ASN A 66 0.69 3.22 -6.83
N SER A 67 -0.24 3.81 -6.07
CA SER A 67 -1.42 3.07 -5.55
C SER A 67 -2.34 2.59 -6.68
N ASN A 68 -2.45 3.36 -7.76
CA ASN A 68 -3.22 3.02 -8.95
C ASN A 68 -2.54 1.88 -9.71
N PHE A 69 -1.22 1.97 -9.84
CA PHE A 69 -0.44 0.99 -10.58
C PHE A 69 -0.40 -0.37 -9.88
N MET A 70 -0.31 -0.39 -8.55
CA MET A 70 -0.39 -1.62 -7.75
C MET A 70 -1.71 -2.38 -7.92
N ALA A 71 -2.82 -1.70 -8.23
CA ALA A 71 -4.11 -2.34 -8.42
C ALA A 71 -4.16 -3.27 -9.65
N PHE A 72 -3.29 -3.09 -10.64
CA PHE A 72 -3.23 -3.96 -11.83
C PHE A 72 -2.80 -5.39 -11.53
N PHE A 73 -2.11 -5.62 -10.41
CA PHE A 73 -1.54 -6.92 -10.08
C PHE A 73 -2.50 -7.84 -9.34
N GLY A 74 -3.75 -7.41 -9.10
CA GLY A 74 -4.83 -8.33 -8.70
C GLY A 74 -4.77 -8.87 -7.28
N ARG A 75 -3.90 -8.31 -6.44
CA ARG A 75 -3.63 -8.82 -5.09
C ARG A 75 -4.29 -7.99 -3.99
N ASN A 76 -4.06 -8.37 -2.74
CA ASN A 76 -4.48 -7.63 -1.57
C ASN A 76 -3.73 -6.30 -1.52
N ASN A 77 -4.43 -5.20 -1.80
CA ASN A 77 -3.86 -3.86 -1.85
C ASN A 77 -4.51 -3.00 -0.76
N ILE A 78 -3.69 -2.49 0.17
CA ILE A 78 -4.12 -1.52 1.17
C ILE A 78 -3.60 -0.14 0.74
N ILE A 79 -4.48 0.84 0.68
CA ILE A 79 -4.13 2.23 0.34
C ILE A 79 -4.36 3.09 1.59
N TYR A 80 -3.27 3.62 2.15
CA TYR A 80 -3.32 4.60 3.23
C TYR A 80 -3.49 6.01 2.67
N ASN A 81 -4.68 6.57 2.87
CA ASN A 81 -5.05 7.90 2.42
C ASN A 81 -5.36 8.81 3.61
N LYS A 82 -4.33 9.47 4.14
CA LYS A 82 -4.44 10.43 5.26
C LYS A 82 -5.27 11.68 4.92
N GLY A 83 -5.58 11.89 3.64
CA GLY A 83 -6.28 13.07 3.13
C GLY A 83 -5.31 14.20 2.77
N GLY A 84 -5.68 14.97 1.76
CA GLY A 84 -4.95 16.12 1.24
C GLY A 84 -5.84 17.00 0.34
N PRO A 85 -5.32 18.11 -0.21
CA PRO A 85 -6.09 19.00 -1.10
C PRO A 85 -6.70 18.23 -2.29
N GLU A 86 -6.01 17.22 -2.81
CA GLU A 86 -6.52 16.37 -3.90
C GLU A 86 -7.72 15.51 -3.50
N THR A 87 -7.95 15.30 -2.21
CA THR A 87 -9.11 14.55 -1.69
C THR A 87 -10.32 15.42 -1.37
N CYS A 88 -10.19 16.76 -1.35
CA CYS A 88 -11.30 17.66 -1.10
C CYS A 88 -12.23 17.80 -2.32
N CYS A 89 -11.68 17.63 -3.52
CA CYS A 89 -12.44 17.53 -4.76
C CYS A 89 -12.98 16.10 -4.93
N ALA A 90 -14.09 15.81 -4.25
CA ALA A 90 -15.07 14.79 -4.59
C ALA A 90 -14.63 13.70 -5.59
N ARG A 91 -13.86 12.71 -5.13
CA ARG A 91 -13.93 11.37 -5.72
C ARG A 91 -13.55 10.29 -4.71
N TRP A 92 -14.43 10.12 -3.73
CA TRP A 92 -14.56 8.85 -2.99
C TRP A 92 -14.70 7.63 -3.92
N SER A 93 -15.14 7.85 -5.17
CA SER A 93 -15.16 6.87 -6.26
C SER A 93 -13.86 6.75 -7.07
N ALA A 94 -12.76 7.43 -6.74
CA ALA A 94 -11.51 7.29 -7.47
C ALA A 94 -10.80 5.97 -7.15
N PHE A 95 -11.01 5.40 -5.97
CA PHE A 95 -10.44 4.08 -5.64
C PHE A 95 -11.42 2.93 -5.98
N SER A 96 -12.71 3.23 -6.15
CA SER A 96 -13.72 2.19 -6.42
C SER A 96 -13.59 1.55 -7.79
N TRP A 97 -12.86 2.17 -8.73
CA TRP A 97 -12.51 1.51 -9.99
C TRP A 97 -11.25 0.67 -9.90
N TYR A 98 -10.44 0.77 -8.84
CA TYR A 98 -9.19 -0.01 -8.74
C TYR A 98 -9.48 -1.49 -8.56
N THR A 99 -10.57 -1.82 -7.86
CA THR A 99 -11.07 -3.21 -7.74
C THR A 99 -11.43 -3.84 -9.08
N ARG A 100 -11.67 -3.02 -10.12
CA ARG A 100 -11.91 -3.53 -11.49
C ARG A 100 -10.62 -3.95 -12.18
N PHE A 101 -9.46 -3.54 -11.69
CA PHE A 101 -8.18 -3.99 -12.23
C PHE A 101 -7.71 -5.26 -11.56
N GLY A 102 -7.28 -6.22 -12.38
CA GLY A 102 -6.64 -7.46 -11.94
C GLY A 102 -7.49 -8.31 -10.99
N ASN A 103 -8.77 -7.99 -10.76
CA ASN A 103 -9.57 -8.54 -9.68
C ASN A 103 -8.97 -8.27 -8.27
N SER A 104 -8.37 -7.09 -8.10
CA SER A 104 -7.68 -6.72 -6.86
C SER A 104 -8.64 -6.46 -5.68
N ASN A 105 -8.24 -6.96 -4.51
CA ASN A 105 -8.94 -6.68 -3.25
C ASN A 105 -8.35 -5.39 -2.64
N VAL A 106 -8.94 -4.26 -3.01
CA VAL A 106 -8.50 -2.93 -2.59
C VAL A 106 -9.21 -2.51 -1.31
N THR A 107 -8.44 -2.09 -0.30
CA THR A 107 -8.96 -1.54 0.95
C THR A 107 -8.33 -0.19 1.21
N VAL A 108 -9.16 0.85 1.29
CA VAL A 108 -8.71 2.22 1.55
C VAL A 108 -8.94 2.54 3.02
N VAL A 109 -7.89 2.99 3.70
CA VAL A 109 -7.90 3.37 5.12
C VAL A 109 -7.44 4.81 5.28
N ARG A 110 -8.01 5.55 6.24
CA ARG A 110 -7.74 6.99 6.42
C ARG A 110 -6.99 7.33 7.69
N THR A 111 -7.16 6.51 8.71
CA THR A 111 -6.48 6.65 10.00
C THR A 111 -5.41 5.59 10.12
N PHE A 112 -4.41 5.88 10.94
CA PHE A 112 -3.33 4.93 11.17
C PHE A 112 -3.84 3.73 11.97
N GLU A 113 -4.77 3.96 12.89
CA GLU A 113 -5.45 2.95 13.69
C GLU A 113 -6.18 1.94 12.80
N SER A 114 -6.95 2.41 11.81
CA SER A 114 -7.63 1.53 10.85
C SER A 114 -6.65 0.79 9.93
N LEU A 115 -5.50 1.40 9.60
CA LEU A 115 -4.46 0.70 8.85
C LEU A 115 -3.93 -0.49 9.66
N ILE A 116 -3.61 -0.28 10.93
CA ILE A 116 -3.14 -1.34 11.84
C ILE A 116 -4.20 -2.43 12.01
N GLU A 117 -5.46 -2.06 12.20
CA GLU A 117 -6.56 -3.02 12.31
C GLU A 117 -6.66 -3.92 11.07
N VAL A 118 -6.66 -3.33 9.86
CA VAL A 118 -6.73 -4.09 8.60
C VAL A 118 -5.53 -5.01 8.45
N ILE A 119 -4.32 -4.56 8.77
CA ILE A 119 -3.09 -5.38 8.73
C ILE A 119 -3.22 -6.57 9.69
N ASN A 120 -3.65 -6.31 10.93
CA ASN A 120 -3.78 -7.34 11.95
C ASN A 120 -4.79 -8.42 11.55
N VAL A 121 -5.96 -8.00 11.09
CA VAL A 121 -7.02 -8.92 10.65
C VAL A 121 -6.62 -9.68 9.39
N ARG A 122 -6.07 -8.99 8.38
CA ARG A 122 -5.79 -9.59 7.08
C ARG A 122 -4.62 -10.56 7.10
N TYR A 123 -3.57 -10.23 7.84
CA TYR A 123 -2.34 -11.03 7.87
C TYR A 123 -2.21 -11.88 9.14
N ASN A 124 -3.24 -11.87 9.99
CA ASN A 124 -3.25 -12.57 11.28
C ASN A 124 -1.99 -12.29 12.11
N VAL A 125 -1.62 -11.01 12.16
CA VAL A 125 -0.48 -10.51 12.94
C VAL A 125 -0.99 -9.61 14.06
N THR A 126 -0.19 -9.46 15.11
CA THR A 126 -0.41 -8.40 16.08
C THR A 126 0.67 -7.33 15.89
N VAL A 127 0.28 -6.19 15.32
CA VAL A 127 1.10 -4.98 15.28
C VAL A 127 0.76 -4.13 16.49
N GLN A 128 1.74 -3.93 17.37
CA GLN A 128 1.63 -3.01 18.49
C GLN A 128 2.34 -1.70 18.18
N LEU A 129 1.68 -0.59 18.50
CA LEU A 129 2.31 0.72 18.55
C LEU A 129 3.09 0.81 19.86
N LEU A 130 4.38 0.50 19.81
CA LEU A 130 5.25 0.80 20.94
C LEU A 130 5.62 2.28 20.89
N ASN A 131 5.49 2.95 22.04
CA ASN A 131 6.01 4.29 22.28
C ASN A 131 7.49 4.34 21.88
N GLY A 132 7.77 4.77 20.64
CA GLY A 132 9.12 4.98 20.12
C GLY A 132 9.75 3.86 19.27
N HIS A 133 9.06 3.34 18.25
CA HIS A 133 9.67 2.80 17.01
C HIS A 133 10.01 1.30 16.92
N ARG A 134 9.43 0.41 17.72
CA ARG A 134 9.57 -1.04 17.49
C ARG A 134 8.24 -1.69 17.13
N VAL A 135 8.15 -2.28 15.95
CA VAL A 135 7.04 -3.17 15.56
C VAL A 135 7.51 -4.59 15.82
N THR A 136 6.79 -5.32 16.68
CA THR A 136 6.97 -6.77 16.77
C THR A 136 5.77 -7.42 16.10
N THR A 137 6.01 -8.34 15.18
CA THR A 137 4.97 -9.21 14.63
C THR A 137 4.99 -10.49 15.45
N GLN A 138 3.89 -10.76 16.16
CA GLN A 138 3.61 -12.09 16.67
C GLN A 138 2.45 -12.69 15.88
N PRO A 139 2.41 -14.02 15.68
CA PRO A 139 1.21 -14.68 15.19
C PRO A 139 0.04 -14.26 16.07
N GLY A 140 -0.98 -13.66 15.46
CA GLY A 140 -2.19 -13.28 16.18
C GLY A 140 -2.90 -14.53 16.72
N PRO A 141 -3.68 -14.42 17.81
CA PRO A 141 -4.57 -15.50 18.19
C PRO A 141 -5.47 -15.83 17.00
N MET A 142 -5.62 -17.12 16.67
CA MET A 142 -6.50 -17.58 15.60
C MET A 142 -7.92 -17.08 15.84
N VAL A 143 -8.29 -15.95 15.22
CA VAL A 143 -9.66 -15.46 15.25
C VAL A 143 -10.42 -16.26 14.20
N GLY A 144 -11.25 -17.19 14.65
CA GLY A 144 -12.21 -17.87 13.78
C GLY A 144 -13.19 -16.87 13.21
N ILE A 145 -12.89 -16.30 12.05
CA ILE A 145 -13.83 -15.43 11.33
C ILE A 145 -14.94 -16.34 10.78
N ARG A 146 -16.07 -16.40 11.48
CA ARG A 146 -17.33 -16.83 10.86
C ARG A 146 -17.66 -15.80 9.77
N GLY A 147 -17.35 -16.12 8.53
CA GLY A 147 -17.67 -15.28 7.38
C GLY A 147 -19.16 -14.97 7.36
N ARG A 148 -19.52 -13.68 7.47
CA ARG A 148 -20.76 -13.20 6.88
C ARG A 148 -20.44 -12.91 5.42
N THR A 149 -20.75 -13.86 4.56
CA THR A 149 -20.93 -13.58 3.14
C THR A 149 -22.07 -12.57 3.02
N LEU A 150 -21.83 -11.42 2.41
CA LEU A 150 -22.90 -10.53 1.95
C LEU A 150 -23.64 -11.26 0.83
N ALA A 151 -24.67 -11.99 1.22
CA ALA A 151 -25.74 -12.48 0.38
C ALA A 151 -27.03 -12.19 1.13
N ASP A 152 -27.42 -10.93 1.17
CA ASP A 152 -28.83 -10.61 1.38
C ASP A 152 -29.53 -10.95 0.06
N PRO A 153 -30.48 -11.91 0.05
CA PRO A 153 -31.28 -12.15 -1.15
C PRO A 153 -32.16 -10.92 -1.41
N GLU A 154 -32.18 -10.47 -2.68
CA GLU A 154 -33.13 -9.44 -3.11
C GLU A 154 -34.57 -9.84 -2.74
N PRO A 155 -35.40 -8.90 -2.27
CA PRO A 155 -36.81 -9.17 -2.13
C PRO A 155 -37.44 -9.22 -3.52
N SER A 156 -38.09 -10.32 -3.85
CA SER A 156 -38.98 -10.42 -5.02
C SER A 156 -40.24 -11.20 -4.65
N PRO A 157 -41.41 -10.90 -5.24
CA PRO A 157 -41.89 -9.66 -5.85
C PRO A 157 -42.78 -8.81 -4.93
#